data_AF-A0A3C0Z4X6-F1
#
_entry.id   AF-A0A3C0Z4X6-F1
#
_cell.length_a   1.000
_cell.length_b   1.000
_cell.length_c   1.000
_cell.angle_alpha   90.00
_cell.angle_beta   90.00
_cell.angle_gamma   90.00
#
_symmetry.space_group_name_H-M   'P 1'
#
loop_
_entity.id
_entity.type
_entity.pdbx_description
1 polymer ?
#
loop_
_entity_poly.entity_id
_entity_poly.type
_entity_poly.pdbx_seq_one_letter_code
_entity_poly.pdbx_strand_id
1 'polypeptide(L)'
;EDGGWVAVAAGSDDYYVEIESSKNGSVGDDGCDCPYDGDLCKHLVAVWYAIRDDTAIAPEDVPKTTKKKTKLSFQKLLDNISSDELKAFIVQYSKKDSSFKSDLELFFAEKDENFDIEKQIKDQIRKAIKTYSKHEFIDYGSSGKLARELQKILMQGQYYLSKNNILNGRLLSMAYIQEVMPVITYADDSNGSIGDAIDGGISLLTDIAVQSPVDLKEKIAVYLNKELQQDLYFDYGDFGYDMTDLYAQLCLDLSKIDDFLHFADVAIHKARLDRYDYRSSFFIQIKASILQKGNRTEEVQQLIEQQIHLPQMRKVQVEKAIENERFEEAKELLVEGIRLAEEAQHPRVIRDWEEILFHIAVLQNDIPMVRSFTEKFAIGYSFSSHYYNQWKNTYTSEEWRSVINDKINSIRAKSTGEKSSYSKHQDYWLLNEIGPIYIEENMFDQLLALVQRQTDLETILNYHEHLYKLYPAELMKLYSSLLDQHAESANKRNAYQRLMDIVFAIFKDIPSGRETLLAQMLHWKMIYRHRPAMMDELTNILDKINAQGE
;
A
#
# COMPACT_ATOMS: atom_id res chain seq x y z
N GLU A 1 6.21 -39.40 -0.36
CA GLU A 1 4.81 -39.21 -0.77
C GLU A 1 4.60 -37.71 -0.95
N ASP A 2 3.67 -37.28 -1.81
CA ASP A 2 3.15 -35.91 -1.65
C ASP A 2 2.52 -35.87 -0.25
N GLY A 3 2.95 -34.94 0.59
CA GLY A 3 2.60 -34.97 2.01
C GLY A 3 2.53 -33.56 2.59
N GLY A 4 1.36 -33.22 3.11
CA GLY A 4 1.17 -32.07 3.98
C GLY A 4 1.37 -32.48 5.44
N TRP A 5 2.08 -31.65 6.20
CA TRP A 5 2.19 -31.78 7.64
C TRP A 5 1.23 -30.79 8.29
N VAL A 6 0.42 -31.29 9.22
CA VAL A 6 -0.43 -30.45 10.07
C VAL A 6 -0.01 -30.68 11.52
N ALA A 7 0.27 -29.61 12.23
CA ALA A 7 0.68 -29.65 13.63
C ALA A 7 -0.01 -28.55 14.43
N VAL A 8 -0.12 -28.78 15.74
CA VAL A 8 -0.50 -27.76 16.70
C VAL A 8 0.74 -27.38 17.49
N ALA A 9 1.13 -26.12 17.43
CA ALA A 9 2.29 -25.57 18.11
C ALA A 9 1.84 -24.76 19.33
N ALA A 10 2.30 -25.15 20.50
CA ALA A 10 1.99 -24.45 21.75
C ALA A 10 2.75 -23.12 21.85
N GLY A 11 2.04 -22.04 22.15
CA GLY A 11 2.58 -20.69 22.36
C GLY A 11 1.88 -19.95 23.50
N SER A 12 1.47 -18.70 23.25
CA SER A 12 0.53 -17.97 24.13
C SER A 12 -0.91 -18.51 24.04
N ASP A 13 -1.21 -19.23 22.95
CA ASP A 13 -2.39 -20.05 22.70
C ASP A 13 -1.93 -21.26 21.86
N ASP A 14 -2.84 -22.17 21.51
CA ASP A 14 -2.57 -23.25 20.57
C ASP A 14 -2.74 -22.76 19.12
N TYR A 15 -1.69 -22.88 18.32
CA TYR A 15 -1.66 -22.39 16.93
C TYR A 15 -1.59 -23.54 15.93
N TYR A 16 -2.43 -23.50 14.90
CA TYR A 16 -2.41 -24.45 13.79
C TYR A 16 -1.35 -24.08 12.76
N VAL A 17 -0.59 -25.09 12.34
CA VAL A 17 0.51 -24.95 11.37
C VAL A 17 0.33 -25.99 10.27
N GLU A 18 0.39 -25.53 9.02
CA GLU A 18 0.29 -26.35 7.82
C GLU A 18 1.54 -26.15 6.95
N ILE A 19 2.15 -27.25 6.51
CA ILE A 19 3.36 -27.23 5.66
C ILE A 19 3.17 -28.23 4.52
N GLU A 20 3.20 -27.77 3.28
CA GLU A 20 3.22 -28.64 2.12
C GLU A 20 4.66 -29.05 1.76
N SER A 21 4.88 -30.34 1.46
CA SER A 21 6.17 -30.82 0.97
C SER A 21 6.05 -31.47 -0.39
N SER A 22 6.96 -31.09 -1.30
CA SER A 22 7.06 -31.67 -2.65
C SER A 22 8.02 -32.86 -2.66
N LYS A 23 7.90 -33.75 -3.66
CA LYS A 23 8.69 -35.00 -3.82
C LYS A 23 10.22 -34.85 -3.77
N ASN A 24 10.72 -33.63 -3.89
CA ASN A 24 12.14 -33.33 -4.03
C ASN A 24 12.76 -32.80 -2.72
N GLY A 25 11.98 -32.73 -1.63
CA GLY A 25 12.42 -32.14 -0.36
C GLY A 25 12.40 -30.61 -0.33
N SER A 26 11.90 -29.96 -1.40
CA SER A 26 11.54 -28.54 -1.38
C SER A 26 10.22 -28.35 -0.63
N VAL A 27 10.24 -27.50 0.39
CA VAL A 27 9.04 -27.00 1.09
C VAL A 27 8.23 -26.17 0.09
N GLY A 28 6.92 -26.45 -0.01
CA GLY A 28 5.96 -25.69 -0.79
C GLY A 28 5.40 -24.52 0.03
N ASP A 29 4.09 -24.28 -0.08
CA ASP A 29 3.39 -23.29 0.75
C ASP A 29 3.40 -23.71 2.24
N ASP A 30 3.64 -22.76 3.13
CA ASP A 30 3.60 -22.94 4.58
C ASP A 30 2.84 -21.81 5.27
N GLY A 31 2.04 -22.16 6.29
CA GLY A 31 1.14 -21.22 6.94
C GLY A 31 0.93 -21.53 8.42
N CYS A 32 0.76 -20.47 9.22
CA CYS A 32 0.42 -20.57 10.63
C CYS A 32 -0.64 -19.51 10.99
N ASP A 33 -1.64 -19.91 11.78
CA ASP A 33 -2.73 -19.05 12.23
C ASP A 33 -2.35 -18.07 13.36
N CYS A 34 -1.06 -17.98 13.70
CA CYS A 34 -0.60 -17.07 14.74
C CYS A 34 -0.61 -15.62 14.24
N PRO A 35 -0.91 -14.63 15.11
CA PRO A 35 -1.06 -13.23 14.73
C PRO A 35 0.27 -12.50 14.50
N TYR A 36 1.32 -13.23 14.12
CA TYR A 36 2.66 -12.69 13.88
C TYR A 36 2.79 -12.22 12.44
N ASP A 37 3.15 -10.95 12.26
CA ASP A 37 3.07 -10.22 10.99
C ASP A 37 4.40 -10.24 10.21
N GLY A 38 5.07 -11.39 10.18
CA GLY A 38 6.34 -11.58 9.48
C GLY A 38 6.41 -12.93 8.78
N ASP A 39 7.21 -13.00 7.72
CA ASP A 39 7.26 -14.14 6.78
C ASP A 39 7.47 -15.51 7.44
N LEU A 40 8.12 -15.56 8.62
CA LEU A 40 8.46 -16.79 9.33
C LEU A 40 8.21 -16.67 10.83
N CYS A 41 7.19 -17.35 11.33
CA CYS A 41 6.88 -17.39 12.76
C CYS A 41 7.62 -18.52 13.48
N LYS A 42 7.85 -18.37 14.80
CA LYS A 42 8.50 -19.41 15.63
C LYS A 42 7.78 -20.77 15.62
N HIS A 43 6.47 -20.79 15.35
CA HIS A 43 5.67 -22.01 15.31
C HIS A 43 5.96 -22.83 14.05
N LEU A 44 6.06 -22.18 12.89
CA LEU A 44 6.52 -22.80 11.63
C LEU A 44 7.91 -23.41 11.80
N VAL A 45 8.83 -22.64 12.38
CA VAL A 45 10.19 -23.10 12.69
C VAL A 45 10.16 -24.33 13.61
N ALA A 46 9.38 -24.31 14.68
CA ALA A 46 9.27 -25.44 15.62
C ALA A 46 8.77 -26.72 14.92
N VAL A 47 7.78 -26.59 14.02
CA VAL A 47 7.25 -27.74 13.27
C VAL A 47 8.26 -28.24 12.24
N TRP A 48 9.02 -27.37 11.57
CA TRP A 48 10.12 -27.79 10.70
C TRP A 48 11.23 -28.55 11.44
N TYR A 49 11.61 -28.09 12.63
CA TYR A 49 12.56 -28.83 13.48
C TYR A 49 12.00 -30.20 13.88
N ALA A 50 10.73 -30.28 14.24
CA ALA A 50 10.08 -31.54 14.57
C ALA A 50 10.10 -32.51 13.36
N ILE A 51 9.78 -32.04 12.15
CA ILE A 51 9.81 -32.84 10.91
C ILE A 51 11.25 -33.31 10.61
N ARG A 52 12.24 -32.43 10.75
CA ARG A 52 13.65 -32.76 10.54
C ARG A 52 14.14 -33.80 11.54
N ASP A 53 13.76 -33.66 12.81
CA ASP A 53 14.22 -34.55 13.87
C ASP A 53 13.51 -35.93 13.78
N ASP A 54 12.25 -35.98 13.33
CA ASP A 54 11.54 -37.24 13.02
C ASP A 54 12.13 -37.95 11.78
N THR A 55 12.69 -37.19 10.83
CA THR A 55 13.35 -37.75 9.62
C THR A 55 14.82 -38.12 9.85
N ALA A 56 15.45 -37.65 10.93
CA ALA A 56 16.84 -37.93 11.28
C ALA A 56 17.05 -39.24 12.09
N ILE A 57 15.97 -39.89 12.55
CA ILE A 57 16.05 -41.18 13.26
C ILE A 57 15.97 -42.32 12.23
N ALA A 58 17.13 -42.80 11.79
CA ALA A 58 17.24 -44.06 11.07
C ALA A 58 16.67 -45.21 11.93
N PRO A 59 15.83 -46.12 11.38
CA PRO A 59 15.36 -47.26 12.15
C PRO A 59 16.49 -48.28 12.27
N GLU A 60 17.04 -48.44 13.49
CA GLU A 60 17.82 -49.63 13.83
C GLU A 60 16.92 -50.86 13.78
N ASP A 61 17.41 -51.91 13.11
CA ASP A 61 16.82 -53.24 13.02
C ASP A 61 16.65 -53.86 14.41
N VAL A 62 15.45 -53.72 14.97
CA VAL A 62 14.99 -54.52 16.12
C VAL A 62 13.72 -55.25 15.71
N PRO A 63 13.72 -56.61 15.68
CA PRO A 63 12.52 -57.36 15.36
C PRO A 63 11.52 -57.23 16.51
N LYS A 64 10.51 -56.37 16.35
CA LYS A 64 9.36 -56.28 17.26
C LYS A 64 8.09 -56.69 16.55
N THR A 65 7.70 -57.93 16.81
CA THR A 65 6.34 -58.43 16.70
C THR A 65 5.42 -57.63 17.62
N THR A 66 4.87 -56.53 17.13
CA THR A 66 3.65 -55.92 17.67
C THR A 66 2.93 -55.23 16.51
N LYS A 67 1.72 -55.70 16.20
CA LYS A 67 0.82 -55.07 15.22
C LYS A 67 0.71 -53.57 15.56
N LYS A 68 1.33 -52.69 14.75
CA LYS A 68 1.05 -51.25 14.78
C LYS A 68 -0.44 -51.09 14.51
N LYS A 69 -1.20 -50.62 15.50
CA LYS A 69 -2.57 -50.15 15.27
C LYS A 69 -2.46 -49.03 14.23
N THR A 70 -2.90 -49.30 13.01
CA THR A 70 -3.00 -48.30 11.95
C THR A 70 -3.84 -47.14 12.47
N LYS A 71 -3.24 -45.94 12.52
CA LYS A 71 -3.92 -44.69 12.86
C LYS A 71 -5.15 -44.57 11.95
N LEU A 72 -6.32 -44.33 12.53
CA LEU A 72 -7.58 -44.19 11.80
C LEU A 72 -7.39 -43.04 10.78
N SER A 73 -7.54 -43.32 9.49
CA SER A 73 -7.35 -42.33 8.43
C SER A 73 -8.70 -41.74 8.04
N PHE A 74 -8.84 -40.41 8.12
CA PHE A 74 -10.07 -39.71 7.79
C PHE A 74 -10.55 -40.00 6.36
N GLN A 75 -9.65 -39.94 5.39
CA GLN A 75 -9.98 -40.25 4.00
C GLN A 75 -10.46 -41.69 3.82
N LYS A 76 -9.78 -42.66 4.46
CA LYS A 76 -10.23 -44.06 4.42
C LYS A 76 -11.60 -44.27 5.08
N LEU A 77 -11.99 -43.45 6.05
CA LEU A 77 -13.34 -43.51 6.60
C LEU A 77 -14.35 -42.97 5.58
N LEU A 78 -14.09 -41.79 5.02
CA LEU A 78 -14.93 -41.18 3.98
C LEU A 78 -15.13 -42.09 2.76
N ASP A 79 -14.09 -42.78 2.33
CA ASP A 79 -14.15 -43.69 1.16
C ASP A 79 -14.95 -44.97 1.43
N ASN A 80 -15.09 -45.38 2.69
CA ASN A 80 -15.71 -46.66 3.08
C ASN A 80 -17.08 -46.52 3.76
N ILE A 81 -17.48 -45.32 4.22
CA ILE A 81 -18.82 -45.09 4.76
C ILE A 81 -19.86 -45.10 3.65
N SER A 82 -21.03 -45.66 3.94
CA SER A 82 -22.18 -45.57 3.04
C SER A 82 -22.80 -44.16 3.07
N SER A 83 -23.58 -43.84 2.03
CA SER A 83 -24.34 -42.58 1.98
C SER A 83 -25.28 -42.41 3.17
N ASP A 84 -25.88 -43.51 3.66
CA ASP A 84 -26.80 -43.47 4.79
C ASP A 84 -26.07 -43.25 6.12
N GLU A 85 -24.90 -43.85 6.31
CA GLU A 85 -24.05 -43.60 7.48
C GLU A 85 -23.55 -42.15 7.51
N LEU A 86 -23.14 -41.61 6.36
CA LEU A 86 -22.72 -40.22 6.26
C LEU A 86 -23.89 -39.26 6.57
N LYS A 87 -25.07 -39.48 5.98
CA LYS A 87 -26.28 -38.68 6.27
C LYS A 87 -26.66 -38.76 7.75
N ALA A 88 -26.61 -39.95 8.34
CA ALA A 88 -26.90 -40.15 9.76
C ALA A 88 -25.91 -39.39 10.65
N PHE A 89 -24.61 -39.43 10.32
CA PHE A 89 -23.58 -38.66 11.02
C PHE A 89 -23.83 -37.15 10.90
N ILE A 90 -24.09 -36.65 9.69
CA ILE A 90 -24.40 -35.23 9.45
C ILE A 90 -25.60 -34.80 10.30
N VAL A 91 -26.70 -35.54 10.28
CA VAL A 91 -27.89 -35.25 11.10
C VAL A 91 -27.56 -35.26 12.59
N GLN A 92 -26.73 -36.19 13.06
CA GLN A 92 -26.32 -36.26 14.45
C GLN A 92 -25.43 -35.07 14.84
N TYR A 93 -24.52 -34.66 13.96
CA TYR A 93 -23.60 -33.55 14.20
C TYR A 93 -24.33 -32.20 14.15
N SER A 94 -25.25 -32.00 13.20
CA SER A 94 -26.13 -30.82 13.12
C SER A 94 -27.02 -30.61 14.35
N LYS A 95 -27.30 -31.65 15.14
CA LYS A 95 -28.00 -31.51 16.44
C LYS A 95 -27.10 -30.97 17.55
N LYS A 96 -25.78 -31.15 17.42
CA LYS A 96 -24.77 -30.70 18.40
C LYS A 96 -24.20 -29.34 18.04
N ASP A 97 -24.07 -29.05 16.75
CA ASP A 97 -23.50 -27.81 16.24
C ASP A 97 -24.53 -27.09 15.35
N SER A 98 -25.08 -26.01 15.91
CA SER A 98 -26.05 -25.16 15.22
C SER A 98 -25.44 -24.35 14.07
N SER A 99 -24.14 -24.04 14.13
CA SER A 99 -23.44 -23.31 13.06
C SER A 99 -23.26 -24.23 11.87
N PHE A 100 -22.71 -25.43 12.09
CA PHE A 100 -22.56 -26.44 11.05
C PHE A 100 -23.90 -26.76 10.37
N LYS A 101 -24.99 -26.85 11.15
CA LYS A 101 -26.34 -27.04 10.59
C LYS A 101 -26.71 -25.90 9.64
N SER A 102 -26.55 -24.66 10.05
CA SER A 102 -26.87 -23.48 9.23
C SER A 102 -26.00 -23.40 7.97
N ASP A 103 -24.71 -23.70 8.08
CA ASP A 103 -23.78 -23.72 6.95
C ASP A 103 -24.18 -24.78 5.93
N LEU A 104 -24.53 -25.99 6.40
CA LEU A 104 -24.99 -27.10 5.56
C LEU A 104 -26.32 -26.77 4.86
N GLU A 105 -27.29 -26.23 5.59
CA GLU A 105 -28.59 -25.81 5.03
C GLU A 105 -28.40 -24.76 3.94
N LEU A 106 -27.53 -23.77 4.17
CA LEU A 106 -27.24 -22.75 3.18
C LEU A 106 -26.51 -23.37 1.98
N PHE A 107 -25.53 -24.25 2.20
CA PHE A 107 -24.76 -24.88 1.11
C PHE A 107 -25.62 -25.72 0.16
N PHE A 108 -26.66 -26.36 0.69
CA PHE A 108 -27.60 -27.16 -0.09
C PHE A 108 -28.96 -26.47 -0.30
N ALA A 109 -29.04 -25.16 -0.12
CA ALA A 109 -30.28 -24.38 -0.27
C ALA A 109 -31.00 -24.64 -1.60
N GLU A 110 -30.26 -24.84 -2.69
CA GLU A 110 -30.81 -25.16 -4.02
C GLU A 110 -31.57 -26.49 -4.12
N LYS A 111 -31.48 -27.35 -3.09
CA LYS A 111 -32.21 -28.63 -3.04
C LYS A 111 -33.60 -28.51 -2.43
N ASP A 112 -33.98 -27.31 -1.94
CA ASP A 112 -35.31 -27.03 -1.40
C ASP A 112 -35.91 -25.79 -2.08
N GLU A 113 -36.94 -25.99 -2.91
CA GLU A 113 -37.60 -24.93 -3.69
C GLU A 113 -38.35 -23.91 -2.82
N ASN A 114 -38.64 -24.22 -1.55
CA ASN A 114 -39.32 -23.31 -0.62
C ASN A 114 -38.34 -22.53 0.27
N PHE A 115 -37.04 -22.66 0.03
CA PHE A 115 -36.01 -22.13 0.90
C PHE A 115 -35.71 -20.66 0.61
N ASP A 116 -36.05 -19.79 1.57
CA ASP A 116 -35.73 -18.36 1.49
C ASP A 116 -34.26 -18.11 1.85
N ILE A 117 -33.41 -18.27 0.83
CA ILE A 117 -31.96 -18.10 0.94
C ILE A 117 -31.59 -16.69 1.42
N GLU A 118 -32.31 -15.66 0.97
CA GLU A 118 -32.02 -14.26 1.32
C GLU A 118 -32.24 -14.06 2.83
N LYS A 119 -33.38 -14.52 3.35
CA LYS A 119 -33.66 -14.45 4.78
C LYS A 119 -32.62 -15.19 5.62
N GLN A 120 -32.22 -16.39 5.20
CA GLN A 120 -31.24 -17.17 5.96
C GLN A 120 -29.88 -16.46 6.02
N ILE A 121 -29.42 -15.89 4.91
CA ILE A 121 -28.16 -15.14 4.85
C ILE A 121 -28.22 -13.94 5.80
N LYS A 122 -29.31 -13.17 5.77
CA LYS A 122 -29.51 -12.05 6.71
C LYS A 122 -29.48 -12.52 8.16
N ASP A 123 -30.16 -13.63 8.47
CA ASP A 123 -30.20 -14.17 9.82
C ASP A 123 -28.82 -14.65 10.30
N GLN A 124 -28.01 -15.27 9.43
CA GLN A 124 -26.64 -15.68 9.73
C GLN A 124 -25.73 -14.47 10.01
N ILE A 125 -25.78 -13.45 9.14
CA ILE A 125 -24.98 -12.23 9.30
C ILE A 125 -25.36 -11.51 10.60
N ARG A 126 -26.66 -11.31 10.84
CA ARG A 126 -27.17 -10.68 12.08
C ARG A 126 -26.76 -11.46 13.32
N LYS A 127 -26.77 -12.80 13.25
CA LYS A 127 -26.29 -13.65 14.35
C LYS A 127 -24.80 -13.44 14.59
N ALA A 128 -23.97 -13.41 13.53
CA ALA A 128 -22.54 -13.13 13.65
C ALA A 128 -22.30 -11.75 14.27
N ILE A 129 -22.91 -10.68 13.74
CA ILE A 129 -22.82 -9.32 14.28
C ILE A 129 -23.20 -9.30 15.76
N LYS A 130 -24.33 -9.92 16.13
CA LYS A 130 -24.79 -9.99 17.52
C LYS A 130 -23.82 -10.74 18.44
N THR A 131 -23.15 -11.78 17.95
CA THR A 131 -22.17 -12.55 18.73
C THR A 131 -20.93 -11.72 19.10
N TYR A 132 -20.51 -10.81 18.21
CA TYR A 132 -19.30 -9.99 18.41
C TYR A 132 -19.60 -8.56 18.88
N SER A 133 -20.87 -8.15 18.91
CA SER A 133 -21.30 -6.87 19.47
C SER A 133 -21.51 -6.96 20.98
N LYS A 134 -20.95 -6.01 21.72
CA LYS A 134 -21.17 -5.80 23.16
C LYS A 134 -21.63 -4.37 23.39
N HIS A 135 -22.75 -4.20 24.09
CA HIS A 135 -23.34 -2.88 24.33
C HIS A 135 -23.58 -2.07 23.04
N GLU A 136 -24.04 -2.74 21.97
CA GLU A 136 -24.31 -2.13 20.66
C GLU A 136 -23.06 -1.57 19.96
N PHE A 137 -21.86 -1.99 20.38
CA PHE A 137 -20.59 -1.61 19.79
C PHE A 137 -19.70 -2.84 19.55
N ILE A 138 -18.86 -2.81 18.52
CA ILE A 138 -17.89 -3.87 18.22
C ILE A 138 -16.49 -3.31 18.46
N ASP A 139 -15.78 -3.84 19.47
CA ASP A 139 -14.41 -3.40 19.79
C ASP A 139 -13.37 -3.92 18.79
N TYR A 140 -12.18 -3.31 18.80
CA TYR A 140 -11.05 -3.63 17.91
C TYR A 140 -10.69 -5.11 17.84
N GLY A 141 -10.74 -5.85 18.96
CA GLY A 141 -10.43 -7.27 18.96
C GLY A 141 -11.56 -8.13 18.40
N SER A 142 -12.79 -7.64 18.51
CA SER A 142 -14.00 -8.29 18.02
C SER A 142 -14.27 -8.01 16.54
N SER A 143 -13.84 -6.86 16.00
CA SER A 143 -13.99 -6.50 14.58
C SER A 143 -13.27 -7.50 13.67
N GLY A 144 -12.00 -7.81 13.96
CA GLY A 144 -11.25 -8.82 13.20
C GLY A 144 -11.82 -10.24 13.31
N LYS A 145 -12.50 -10.58 14.42
CA LYS A 145 -13.19 -11.88 14.57
C LYS A 145 -14.48 -11.92 13.76
N LEU A 146 -15.26 -10.84 13.81
CA LEU A 146 -16.47 -10.70 13.00
C LEU A 146 -16.14 -10.77 11.51
N ALA A 147 -15.12 -10.04 11.05
CA ALA A 147 -14.67 -10.05 9.67
C ALA A 147 -14.35 -11.47 9.17
N ARG A 148 -13.70 -12.31 9.99
CA ARG A 148 -13.45 -13.72 9.64
C ARG A 148 -14.72 -14.55 9.50
N GLU A 149 -15.73 -14.33 10.34
CA GLU A 149 -17.02 -15.02 10.17
C GLU A 149 -17.77 -14.53 8.93
N LEU A 150 -17.74 -13.22 8.65
CA LEU A 150 -18.32 -12.65 7.43
C LEU A 150 -17.63 -13.17 6.17
N GLN A 151 -16.30 -13.37 6.21
CA GLN A 151 -15.54 -13.96 5.11
C GLN A 151 -16.00 -15.38 4.76
N LYS A 152 -16.44 -16.18 5.74
CA LYS A 152 -17.00 -17.52 5.47
C LYS A 152 -18.28 -17.43 4.64
N ILE A 153 -19.12 -16.43 4.90
CA ILE A 153 -20.34 -16.18 4.14
C ILE A 153 -19.98 -15.70 2.72
N LEU A 154 -18.96 -14.87 2.56
CA LEU A 154 -18.47 -14.46 1.23
C LEU A 154 -17.91 -15.64 0.41
N MET A 155 -17.15 -16.55 1.03
CA MET A 155 -16.66 -17.76 0.37
C MET A 155 -17.80 -18.61 -0.20
N GLN A 156 -18.97 -18.61 0.44
CA GLN A 156 -20.15 -19.27 -0.09
C GLN A 156 -20.73 -18.58 -1.32
N GLY A 157 -20.73 -17.23 -1.32
CA GLY A 157 -21.08 -16.46 -2.51
C GLY A 157 -20.16 -16.75 -3.69
N GLN A 158 -18.85 -16.82 -3.44
CA GLN A 158 -17.85 -17.23 -4.43
C GLN A 158 -18.07 -18.67 -4.92
N TYR A 159 -18.46 -19.58 -4.02
CA TYR A 159 -18.83 -20.93 -4.39
C TYR A 159 -20.04 -20.96 -5.34
N TYR A 160 -21.11 -20.19 -5.07
CA TYR A 160 -22.24 -20.07 -5.99
C TYR A 160 -21.81 -19.57 -7.37
N LEU A 161 -20.95 -18.55 -7.41
CA LEU A 161 -20.39 -18.04 -8.65
C LEU A 161 -19.61 -19.12 -9.42
N SER A 162 -18.75 -19.89 -8.73
CA SER A 162 -17.96 -20.98 -9.33
C SER A 162 -18.81 -22.11 -9.92
N LYS A 163 -20.04 -22.29 -9.41
CA LYS A 163 -21.03 -23.26 -9.92
C LYS A 163 -22.01 -22.66 -10.92
N ASN A 164 -21.78 -21.42 -11.36
CA ASN A 164 -22.67 -20.66 -12.23
C ASN A 164 -24.09 -20.48 -11.66
N ASN A 165 -24.22 -20.53 -10.32
CA ASN A 165 -25.48 -20.24 -9.62
C ASN A 165 -25.57 -18.74 -9.35
N ILE A 166 -25.73 -17.97 -10.44
CA ILE A 166 -25.75 -16.50 -10.43
C ILE A 166 -26.91 -15.96 -9.58
N LEU A 167 -28.06 -16.64 -9.58
CA LEU A 167 -29.23 -16.21 -8.82
C LEU A 167 -28.96 -16.17 -7.32
N ASN A 168 -28.43 -17.26 -6.75
CA ASN A 168 -28.15 -17.36 -5.33
C ASN A 168 -26.95 -16.50 -4.93
N GLY A 169 -25.91 -16.45 -5.77
CA GLY A 169 -24.79 -15.53 -5.58
C GLY A 169 -25.28 -14.08 -5.44
N ARG A 170 -26.13 -13.62 -6.37
CA ARG A 170 -26.70 -12.27 -6.35
C ARG A 170 -27.48 -11.98 -5.08
N LEU A 171 -28.38 -12.89 -4.68
CA LEU A 171 -29.18 -12.75 -3.46
C LEU A 171 -28.28 -12.63 -2.23
N LEU A 172 -27.21 -13.43 -2.18
CA LEU A 172 -26.22 -13.39 -1.10
C LEU A 172 -25.50 -12.06 -1.05
N SER A 173 -24.88 -11.61 -2.14
CA SER A 173 -24.08 -10.38 -2.13
C SER A 173 -24.92 -9.16 -1.78
N MET A 174 -26.13 -9.06 -2.33
CA MET A 174 -27.04 -7.95 -2.02
C MET A 174 -27.48 -7.95 -0.56
N ALA A 175 -27.86 -9.12 -0.02
CA ALA A 175 -28.21 -9.24 1.40
C ALA A 175 -27.00 -8.95 2.30
N TYR A 176 -25.83 -9.40 1.89
CA TYR A 176 -24.58 -9.22 2.63
C TYR A 176 -24.23 -7.74 2.74
N ILE A 177 -24.13 -7.02 1.63
CA ILE A 177 -23.81 -5.58 1.62
C ILE A 177 -24.83 -4.82 2.47
N GLN A 178 -26.13 -5.12 2.32
CA GLN A 178 -27.20 -4.44 3.06
C GLN A 178 -27.07 -4.61 4.59
N GLU A 179 -26.69 -5.79 5.07
CA GLU A 179 -26.59 -6.07 6.51
C GLU A 179 -25.24 -5.66 7.12
N VAL A 180 -24.17 -5.71 6.33
CA VAL A 180 -22.80 -5.43 6.82
C VAL A 180 -22.47 -3.94 6.73
N MET A 181 -22.96 -3.20 5.72
CA MET A 181 -22.65 -1.77 5.57
C MET A 181 -22.94 -0.94 6.83
N PRO A 182 -24.08 -1.08 7.54
CA PRO A 182 -24.34 -0.31 8.76
C PRO A 182 -23.35 -0.57 9.90
N VAL A 183 -22.69 -1.74 9.92
CA VAL A 183 -21.77 -2.17 10.99
C VAL A 183 -20.62 -1.18 11.16
N ILE A 184 -20.15 -0.57 10.06
CA ILE A 184 -19.03 0.37 10.10
C ILE A 184 -19.28 1.59 10.99
N THR A 185 -20.55 1.93 11.24
CA THR A 185 -20.92 3.10 12.07
C THR A 185 -20.81 2.86 13.57
N TYR A 186 -20.68 1.59 13.99
CA TYR A 186 -20.62 1.18 15.40
C TYR A 186 -19.56 0.10 15.66
N ALA A 187 -18.53 0.04 14.82
CA ALA A 187 -17.37 -0.83 15.01
C ALA A 187 -16.08 -0.01 15.08
N ASP A 188 -15.15 -0.42 15.95
CA ASP A 188 -13.77 0.03 15.89
C ASP A 188 -13.07 -0.72 14.75
N ASP A 189 -13.04 -0.06 13.60
CA ASP A 189 -12.43 -0.55 12.37
C ASP A 189 -11.09 0.12 12.06
N SER A 190 -10.34 0.51 13.10
CA SER A 190 -9.04 1.19 12.92
C SER A 190 -8.01 0.35 12.16
N ASN A 191 -8.21 -0.97 12.06
CA ASN A 191 -7.40 -1.90 11.26
C ASN A 191 -8.01 -2.26 9.89
N GLY A 192 -9.17 -1.68 9.53
CA GLY A 192 -9.83 -1.88 8.23
C GLY A 192 -10.55 -3.22 8.04
N SER A 193 -10.63 -4.08 9.05
CA SER A 193 -11.21 -5.43 8.91
C SER A 193 -12.68 -5.47 8.48
N ILE A 194 -13.52 -4.54 8.94
CA ILE A 194 -14.92 -4.42 8.54
C ILE A 194 -15.03 -3.77 7.17
N GLY A 195 -14.22 -2.74 6.89
CA GLY A 195 -14.10 -2.14 5.56
C GLY A 195 -13.76 -3.19 4.50
N ASP A 196 -12.72 -3.99 4.73
CA ASP A 196 -12.33 -5.09 3.85
C ASP A 196 -13.47 -6.11 3.65
N ALA A 197 -14.24 -6.39 4.71
CA ALA A 197 -15.38 -7.30 4.62
C ALA A 197 -16.52 -6.71 3.76
N ILE A 198 -16.74 -5.39 3.79
CA ILE A 198 -17.72 -4.69 2.93
C ILE A 198 -17.23 -4.71 1.48
N ASP A 199 -15.96 -4.36 1.25
CA ASP A 199 -15.33 -4.38 -0.07
C ASP A 199 -15.39 -5.77 -0.72
N GLY A 200 -15.19 -6.83 0.07
CA GLY A 200 -15.35 -8.21 -0.39
C GLY A 200 -16.77 -8.51 -0.88
N GLY A 201 -17.79 -7.95 -0.22
CA GLY A 201 -19.19 -8.06 -0.64
C GLY A 201 -19.46 -7.33 -1.96
N ILE A 202 -18.96 -6.10 -2.09
CA ILE A 202 -19.10 -5.26 -3.30
C ILE A 202 -18.37 -5.89 -4.49
N SER A 203 -17.14 -6.38 -4.26
CA SER A 203 -16.33 -7.09 -5.25
C SER A 203 -17.06 -8.33 -5.77
N LEU A 204 -17.60 -9.15 -4.86
CA LEU A 204 -18.37 -10.33 -5.25
C LEU A 204 -19.63 -9.95 -6.05
N LEU A 205 -20.36 -8.90 -5.66
CA LEU A 205 -21.52 -8.42 -6.42
C LEU A 205 -21.12 -7.98 -7.83
N THR A 206 -19.97 -7.31 -7.96
CA THR A 206 -19.39 -6.88 -9.25
C THR A 206 -19.09 -8.08 -10.14
N ASP A 207 -18.41 -9.11 -9.63
CA ASP A 207 -18.10 -10.32 -10.38
C ASP A 207 -19.36 -11.07 -10.85
N ILE A 208 -20.38 -11.12 -9.98
CA ILE A 208 -21.70 -11.69 -10.31
C ILE A 208 -22.39 -10.87 -11.39
N ALA A 209 -22.35 -9.54 -11.30
CA ALA A 209 -23.00 -8.65 -12.24
C ALA A 209 -22.42 -8.81 -13.65
N VAL A 210 -21.10 -8.94 -13.79
CA VAL A 210 -20.43 -9.16 -15.08
C VAL A 210 -20.95 -10.43 -15.78
N GLN A 211 -21.15 -11.50 -15.02
CA GLN A 211 -21.61 -12.80 -15.53
C GLN A 211 -23.14 -12.94 -15.59
N SER A 212 -23.87 -11.93 -15.12
CA SER A 212 -25.33 -12.00 -15.01
C SER A 212 -26.03 -11.85 -16.36
N PRO A 213 -27.11 -12.63 -16.61
CA PRO A 213 -28.02 -12.36 -17.70
C PRO A 213 -28.76 -11.02 -17.47
N VAL A 214 -29.35 -10.49 -18.55
CA VAL A 214 -29.98 -9.16 -18.57
C VAL A 214 -31.02 -8.96 -17.46
N ASP A 215 -31.86 -9.96 -17.21
CA ASP A 215 -32.92 -9.89 -16.18
C ASP A 215 -32.35 -9.79 -14.75
N LEU A 216 -31.20 -10.43 -14.49
CA LEU A 216 -30.53 -10.33 -13.20
C LEU A 216 -29.72 -9.04 -13.08
N LYS A 217 -29.08 -8.56 -14.16
CA LYS A 217 -28.45 -7.25 -14.22
C LYS A 217 -29.44 -6.13 -13.88
N GLU A 218 -30.66 -6.20 -14.40
CA GLU A 218 -31.72 -5.23 -14.09
C GLU A 218 -32.08 -5.23 -12.59
N LYS A 219 -32.16 -6.40 -11.96
CA LYS A 219 -32.40 -6.50 -10.51
C LYS A 219 -31.25 -5.90 -9.68
N ILE A 220 -30.00 -6.08 -10.12
CA ILE A 220 -28.83 -5.47 -9.46
C ILE A 220 -28.87 -3.95 -9.62
N ALA A 221 -29.16 -3.45 -10.84
CA ALA A 221 -29.26 -2.02 -11.10
C ALA A 221 -30.33 -1.34 -10.22
N VAL A 222 -31.51 -1.97 -10.07
CA VAL A 222 -32.57 -1.46 -9.18
C VAL A 222 -32.12 -1.42 -7.72
N TYR A 223 -31.40 -2.45 -7.27
CA TYR A 223 -30.83 -2.49 -5.93
C TYR A 223 -29.81 -1.36 -5.71
N LEU A 224 -28.84 -1.20 -6.62
CA LEU A 224 -27.81 -0.16 -6.52
C LEU A 224 -28.43 1.23 -6.52
N ASN A 225 -29.36 1.51 -7.43
CA ASN A 225 -30.04 2.81 -7.49
C ASN A 225 -30.75 3.16 -6.17
N LYS A 226 -31.28 2.16 -5.45
CA LYS A 226 -31.91 2.33 -4.14
C LYS A 226 -30.88 2.55 -3.04
N GLU A 227 -29.89 1.67 -2.94
CA GLU A 227 -28.92 1.70 -1.84
C GLU A 227 -28.05 2.97 -1.91
N LEU A 228 -27.63 3.38 -3.11
CA LEU A 228 -26.85 4.60 -3.35
C LEU A 228 -27.61 5.91 -3.08
N GLN A 229 -28.90 5.88 -2.72
CA GLN A 229 -29.59 7.08 -2.20
C GLN A 229 -29.22 7.41 -0.75
N GLN A 230 -28.63 6.44 -0.03
CA GLN A 230 -28.28 6.58 1.38
C GLN A 230 -26.88 7.14 1.54
N ASP A 231 -26.72 8.18 2.36
CA ASP A 231 -25.42 8.83 2.60
C ASP A 231 -24.39 7.89 3.23
N LEU A 232 -24.87 6.90 3.99
CA LEU A 232 -24.04 5.88 4.64
C LEU A 232 -22.97 5.28 3.71
N TYR A 233 -23.32 4.98 2.46
CA TYR A 233 -22.40 4.36 1.50
C TYR A 233 -21.26 5.28 1.06
N PHE A 234 -21.40 6.59 1.24
CA PHE A 234 -20.39 7.57 0.82
C PHE A 234 -19.72 8.27 2.01
N ASP A 235 -20.18 8.02 3.23
CA ASP A 235 -19.65 8.63 4.45
C ASP A 235 -18.45 7.85 5.01
N TYR A 236 -18.24 6.62 4.54
CA TYR A 236 -17.14 5.74 4.94
C TYR A 236 -16.51 5.09 3.71
N GLY A 237 -15.18 5.05 3.66
CA GLY A 237 -14.43 4.42 2.59
C GLY A 237 -14.82 4.91 1.19
N ASP A 238 -14.55 4.08 0.18
CA ASP A 238 -14.91 4.34 -1.21
C ASP A 238 -16.11 3.50 -1.70
N PHE A 239 -16.81 2.82 -0.79
CA PHE A 239 -17.87 1.84 -1.10
C PHE A 239 -18.94 2.36 -2.06
N GLY A 240 -19.49 3.54 -1.78
CA GLY A 240 -20.52 4.17 -2.60
C GLY A 240 -19.99 4.60 -3.97
N TYR A 241 -18.71 4.97 -4.07
CA TYR A 241 -18.08 5.31 -5.34
C TYR A 241 -17.91 4.06 -6.22
N ASP A 242 -17.40 2.97 -5.66
CA ASP A 242 -17.25 1.68 -6.36
C ASP A 242 -18.59 1.10 -6.81
N MET A 243 -19.60 1.15 -5.93
CA MET A 243 -20.96 0.74 -6.27
C MET A 243 -21.59 1.64 -7.35
N THR A 244 -21.23 2.92 -7.38
CA THR A 244 -21.69 3.84 -8.44
C THR A 244 -21.05 3.49 -9.79
N ASP A 245 -19.77 3.13 -9.82
CA ASP A 245 -19.10 2.65 -11.04
C ASP A 245 -19.78 1.39 -11.59
N LEU A 246 -20.11 0.44 -10.72
CA LEU A 246 -20.89 -0.74 -11.12
C LEU A 246 -22.28 -0.34 -11.66
N TYR A 247 -22.98 0.58 -10.99
CA TYR A 247 -24.30 1.03 -11.45
C TYR A 247 -24.23 1.73 -12.82
N ALA A 248 -23.22 2.57 -13.04
CA ALA A 248 -22.98 3.24 -14.32
C ALA A 248 -22.76 2.21 -15.45
N GLN A 249 -21.92 1.20 -15.19
CA GLN A 249 -21.65 0.15 -16.16
C GLN A 249 -22.90 -0.69 -16.46
N LEU A 250 -23.71 -1.02 -15.45
CA LEU A 250 -24.97 -1.72 -15.65
C LEU A 250 -25.98 -0.90 -16.46
N CYS A 251 -26.10 0.40 -16.20
CA CYS A 251 -26.93 1.28 -16.99
C CYS A 251 -26.46 1.35 -18.45
N LEU A 252 -25.15 1.34 -18.70
CA LEU A 252 -24.61 1.26 -20.06
C LEU A 252 -24.99 -0.07 -20.74
N ASP A 253 -24.73 -1.20 -20.07
CA ASP A 253 -25.03 -2.55 -20.58
C ASP A 253 -26.52 -2.74 -20.88
N LEU A 254 -27.40 -2.15 -20.07
CA LEU A 254 -28.86 -2.24 -20.17
C LEU A 254 -29.47 -1.17 -21.10
N SER A 255 -28.65 -0.32 -21.72
CA SER A 255 -29.12 0.84 -22.52
C SER A 255 -30.04 1.80 -21.74
N LYS A 256 -29.77 1.97 -20.44
CA LYS A 256 -30.48 2.84 -19.47
C LYS A 256 -29.61 4.03 -19.04
N ILE A 257 -28.90 4.64 -19.99
CA ILE A 257 -28.00 5.77 -19.70
C ILE A 257 -28.76 6.93 -19.05
N ASP A 258 -29.96 7.27 -19.53
CA ASP A 258 -30.77 8.36 -18.99
C ASP A 258 -31.13 8.18 -17.52
N ASP A 259 -31.36 6.93 -17.06
CA ASP A 259 -31.62 6.63 -15.65
C ASP A 259 -30.39 6.98 -14.79
N PHE A 260 -29.19 6.66 -15.27
CA PHE A 260 -27.96 7.02 -14.58
C PHE A 260 -27.71 8.52 -14.61
N LEU A 261 -27.99 9.21 -15.73
CA LEU A 261 -27.83 10.67 -15.80
C LEU A 261 -28.73 11.37 -14.79
N HIS A 262 -29.98 10.93 -14.66
CA HIS A 262 -30.91 11.44 -13.66
C HIS A 262 -30.38 11.22 -12.23
N PHE A 263 -29.92 9.99 -11.94
CA PHE A 263 -29.30 9.66 -10.66
C PHE A 263 -28.09 10.58 -10.36
N ALA A 264 -27.17 10.74 -11.32
CA ALA A 264 -25.98 11.56 -11.16
C ALA A 264 -26.34 13.04 -10.95
N ASP A 265 -27.34 13.57 -11.65
CA ASP A 265 -27.77 14.96 -11.47
C ASP A 265 -28.33 15.22 -10.07
N VAL A 266 -29.11 14.29 -9.53
CA VAL A 266 -29.59 14.35 -8.14
C VAL A 266 -28.42 14.30 -7.16
N ALA A 267 -27.47 13.39 -7.38
CA ALA A 267 -26.30 13.22 -6.52
C ALA A 267 -25.36 14.44 -6.54
N ILE A 268 -25.12 15.04 -7.72
CA ILE A 268 -24.35 16.29 -7.89
C ILE A 268 -25.02 17.43 -7.13
N HIS A 269 -26.34 17.59 -7.30
CA HIS A 269 -27.09 18.64 -6.61
C HIS A 269 -26.98 18.50 -5.09
N LYS A 270 -27.15 17.27 -4.56
CA LYS A 270 -27.01 16.98 -3.13
C LYS A 270 -25.60 17.30 -2.62
N ALA A 271 -24.57 16.77 -3.28
CA ALA A 271 -23.17 16.99 -2.88
C ALA A 271 -22.77 18.48 -2.84
N ARG A 272 -23.31 19.30 -3.76
CA ARG A 272 -23.09 20.75 -3.77
C ARG A 272 -23.74 21.48 -2.60
N LEU A 273 -24.94 21.07 -2.18
CA LEU A 273 -25.60 21.65 -0.99
C LEU A 273 -24.79 21.41 0.27
N ASP A 274 -24.21 20.21 0.38
CA ASP A 274 -23.41 19.79 1.53
C ASP A 274 -21.97 20.34 1.48
N ARG A 275 -21.61 21.08 0.42
CA ARG A 275 -20.27 21.65 0.15
C ARG A 275 -19.16 20.60 0.06
N TYR A 276 -19.50 19.37 -0.32
CA TYR A 276 -18.52 18.31 -0.58
C TYR A 276 -18.03 18.40 -2.03
N ASP A 277 -16.99 19.20 -2.24
CA ASP A 277 -16.43 19.47 -3.58
C ASP A 277 -15.98 18.18 -4.29
N TYR A 278 -15.33 17.28 -3.55
CA TYR A 278 -14.88 15.98 -4.06
C TYR A 278 -16.04 15.11 -4.58
N ARG A 279 -17.09 14.90 -3.77
CA ARG A 279 -18.22 14.03 -4.12
C ARG A 279 -18.95 14.56 -5.35
N SER A 280 -19.15 15.88 -5.45
CA SER A 280 -19.75 16.48 -6.65
C SER A 280 -18.89 16.32 -7.89
N SER A 281 -17.56 16.47 -7.74
CA SER A 281 -16.59 16.30 -8.82
C SER A 281 -16.55 14.84 -9.32
N PHE A 282 -16.65 13.86 -8.43
CA PHE A 282 -16.76 12.44 -8.79
C PHE A 282 -17.98 12.19 -9.69
N PHE A 283 -19.18 12.61 -9.27
CA PHE A 283 -20.39 12.36 -10.04
C PHE A 283 -20.38 13.05 -11.41
N ILE A 284 -19.76 14.23 -11.53
CA ILE A 284 -19.57 14.91 -12.82
C ILE A 284 -18.64 14.10 -13.73
N GLN A 285 -17.55 13.52 -13.18
CA GLN A 285 -16.60 12.70 -13.93
C GLN A 285 -17.24 11.42 -14.47
N ILE A 286 -17.92 10.67 -13.62
CA ILE A 286 -18.59 9.44 -14.06
C ILE A 286 -19.74 9.74 -15.04
N LYS A 287 -20.45 10.86 -14.87
CA LYS A 287 -21.44 11.35 -15.85
C LYS A 287 -20.81 11.63 -17.21
N ALA A 288 -19.64 12.28 -17.26
CA ALA A 288 -18.93 12.50 -18.52
C ALA A 288 -18.48 11.17 -19.15
N SER A 289 -17.93 10.26 -18.34
CA SER A 289 -17.46 8.93 -18.77
C SER A 289 -18.58 8.09 -19.39
N ILE A 290 -19.75 8.00 -18.75
CA ILE A 290 -20.87 7.21 -19.26
C ILE A 290 -21.47 7.81 -20.54
N LEU A 291 -21.58 9.14 -20.64
CA LEU A 291 -22.01 9.82 -21.86
C LEU A 291 -21.04 9.54 -23.01
N GLN A 292 -19.73 9.55 -22.75
CA GLN A 292 -18.71 9.24 -23.75
C GLN A 292 -18.81 7.78 -24.22
N LYS A 293 -18.89 6.81 -23.28
CA LYS A 293 -19.07 5.39 -23.61
C LYS A 293 -20.40 5.12 -24.34
N GLY A 294 -21.42 5.94 -24.07
CA GLY A 294 -22.71 5.93 -24.76
C GLY A 294 -22.74 6.61 -26.12
N ASN A 295 -21.61 7.11 -26.64
CA ASN A 295 -21.50 7.88 -27.88
C ASN A 295 -22.36 9.17 -27.91
N ARG A 296 -22.64 9.77 -26.75
CA ARG A 296 -23.38 11.04 -26.61
C ARG A 296 -22.44 12.24 -26.63
N THR A 297 -21.64 12.36 -27.69
CA THR A 297 -20.49 13.29 -27.78
C THR A 297 -20.85 14.76 -27.59
N GLU A 298 -22.01 15.20 -28.10
CA GLU A 298 -22.48 16.59 -27.94
C GLU A 298 -22.73 16.93 -26.47
N GLU A 299 -23.35 16.01 -25.72
CA GLU A 299 -23.66 16.22 -24.30
C GLU A 299 -22.41 16.17 -23.43
N VAL A 300 -21.44 15.32 -23.77
CA VAL A 300 -20.11 15.32 -23.14
C VAL A 300 -19.46 16.69 -23.31
N GLN A 301 -19.44 17.23 -24.53
CA GLN A 301 -18.81 18.52 -24.81
C GLN A 301 -19.51 19.65 -24.05
N GLN A 302 -20.84 19.69 -24.03
CA GLN A 302 -21.60 20.66 -23.24
C GLN A 302 -21.32 20.55 -21.74
N LEU A 303 -21.25 19.34 -21.19
CA LEU A 303 -20.93 19.12 -19.78
C LEU A 303 -19.53 19.63 -19.45
N ILE A 304 -18.54 19.33 -20.28
CA ILE A 304 -17.16 19.77 -20.07
C ILE A 304 -17.07 21.30 -20.11
N GLU A 305 -17.71 21.96 -21.07
CA GLU A 305 -17.74 23.42 -21.17
C GLU A 305 -18.38 24.06 -19.93
N GLN A 306 -19.49 23.52 -19.45
CA GLN A 306 -20.17 24.01 -18.24
C GLN A 306 -19.34 23.78 -16.97
N GLN A 307 -18.53 22.73 -16.92
CA GLN A 307 -17.74 22.32 -15.75
C GLN A 307 -16.24 22.54 -15.92
N ILE A 308 -15.82 23.42 -16.84
CA ILE A 308 -14.40 23.65 -17.18
C ILE A 308 -13.56 24.18 -16.00
N HIS A 309 -14.19 24.68 -14.94
CA HIS A 309 -13.51 25.08 -13.71
C HIS A 309 -12.93 23.87 -12.95
N LEU A 310 -13.48 22.66 -13.14
CA LEU A 310 -12.96 21.44 -12.53
C LEU A 310 -11.68 20.97 -13.25
N PRO A 311 -10.59 20.65 -12.53
CA PRO A 311 -9.32 20.28 -13.15
C PRO A 311 -9.43 19.11 -14.14
N GLN A 312 -10.20 18.07 -13.79
CA GLN A 312 -10.36 16.89 -14.64
C GLN A 312 -11.09 17.20 -15.96
N MET A 313 -12.14 18.03 -15.91
CA MET A 313 -12.88 18.45 -17.11
C MET A 313 -12.02 19.31 -18.02
N ARG A 314 -11.23 20.21 -17.42
CA ARG A 314 -10.29 21.06 -18.15
C ARG A 314 -9.17 20.26 -18.79
N LYS A 315 -8.64 19.25 -18.10
CA LYS A 315 -7.60 18.36 -18.64
C LYS A 315 -8.06 17.69 -19.94
N VAL A 316 -9.31 17.23 -20.01
CA VAL A 316 -9.87 16.65 -21.25
C VAL A 316 -9.86 17.65 -22.41
N GLN A 317 -10.21 18.93 -22.19
CA GLN A 317 -10.13 19.93 -23.27
C GLN A 317 -8.70 20.28 -23.65
N VAL A 318 -7.79 20.34 -22.67
CA VAL A 318 -6.37 20.59 -22.91
C VAL A 318 -5.77 19.47 -23.77
N GLU A 319 -6.01 18.22 -23.42
CA GLU A 319 -5.53 17.06 -24.18
C GLU A 319 -6.08 17.09 -25.62
N LYS A 320 -7.38 17.34 -25.76
CA LYS A 320 -8.01 17.53 -27.09
C LYS A 320 -7.41 18.70 -27.87
N ALA A 321 -7.06 19.80 -27.22
CA ALA A 321 -6.41 20.93 -27.88
C ALA A 321 -4.98 20.56 -28.35
N ILE A 322 -4.21 19.86 -27.51
CA ILE A 322 -2.86 19.35 -27.84
C ILE A 322 -2.91 18.36 -29.01
N GLU A 323 -3.82 17.37 -28.97
CA GLU A 323 -3.99 16.37 -30.04
C GLU A 323 -4.33 16.98 -31.40
N ASN A 324 -5.01 18.12 -31.39
CA ASN A 324 -5.37 18.87 -32.59
C ASN A 324 -4.37 20.00 -32.92
N GLU A 325 -3.18 20.00 -32.29
CA GLU A 325 -2.13 21.02 -32.45
C GLU A 325 -2.56 22.47 -32.16
N ARG A 326 -3.66 22.65 -31.40
CA ARG A 326 -4.18 23.94 -30.93
C ARG A 326 -3.48 24.35 -29.64
N PHE A 327 -2.15 24.52 -29.72
CA PHE A 327 -1.31 24.75 -28.53
C PHE A 327 -1.62 26.06 -27.78
N GLU A 328 -1.99 27.13 -28.47
CA GLU A 328 -2.32 28.40 -27.81
C GLU A 328 -3.61 28.29 -26.98
N GLU A 329 -4.63 27.62 -27.50
CA GLU A 329 -5.86 27.31 -26.74
C GLU A 329 -5.53 26.45 -25.51
N ALA A 330 -4.69 25.42 -25.67
CA ALA A 330 -4.24 24.59 -24.55
C ALA A 330 -3.52 25.42 -23.48
N LYS A 331 -2.61 26.33 -23.86
CA LYS A 331 -1.92 27.23 -22.94
C LYS A 331 -2.87 28.17 -22.20
N GLU A 332 -3.82 28.77 -22.89
CA GLU A 332 -4.82 29.65 -22.27
C GLU A 332 -5.65 28.89 -21.22
N LEU A 333 -6.11 27.68 -21.57
CA LEU A 333 -6.79 26.81 -20.63
C LEU A 333 -5.92 26.48 -19.42
N LEU A 334 -4.62 26.22 -19.64
CA LEU A 334 -3.70 25.82 -18.58
C LEU A 334 -3.36 26.98 -17.63
N VAL A 335 -3.09 28.17 -18.15
CA VAL A 335 -2.79 29.37 -17.36
C VAL A 335 -3.98 29.73 -16.47
N GLU A 336 -5.19 29.69 -17.03
CA GLU A 336 -6.40 29.91 -16.24
C GLU A 336 -6.62 28.80 -15.20
N GLY A 337 -6.31 27.55 -15.54
CA GLY A 337 -6.32 26.42 -14.60
C GLY A 337 -5.36 26.61 -13.43
N ILE A 338 -4.14 27.10 -13.68
CA ILE A 338 -3.16 27.44 -12.65
C ILE A 338 -3.70 28.54 -11.74
N ARG A 339 -4.25 29.62 -12.29
CA ARG A 339 -4.85 30.72 -11.49
C ARG A 339 -5.92 30.21 -10.53
N LEU A 340 -6.85 29.38 -11.04
CA LEU A 340 -7.90 28.79 -10.20
C LEU A 340 -7.33 27.83 -9.13
N ALA A 341 -6.30 27.06 -9.47
CA ALA A 341 -5.65 26.16 -8.53
C ALA A 341 -4.83 26.90 -7.46
N GLU A 342 -4.26 28.06 -7.77
CA GLU A 342 -3.62 28.97 -6.80
C GLU A 342 -4.64 29.54 -5.82
N GLU A 343 -5.79 30.02 -6.32
CA GLU A 343 -6.90 30.52 -5.49
C GLU A 343 -7.46 29.45 -4.55
N ALA A 344 -7.53 28.20 -5.04
CA ALA A 344 -7.96 27.04 -4.25
C ALA A 344 -6.85 26.43 -3.37
N GLN A 345 -5.60 26.91 -3.46
CA GLN A 345 -4.43 26.36 -2.76
C GLN A 345 -4.20 24.87 -3.05
N HIS A 346 -4.27 24.46 -4.32
CA HIS A 346 -4.08 23.09 -4.78
C HIS A 346 -2.71 22.91 -5.46
N PRO A 347 -1.59 22.78 -4.70
CA PRO A 347 -0.24 22.78 -5.26
C PRO A 347 0.06 21.60 -6.19
N ARG A 348 -0.55 20.43 -5.93
CA ARG A 348 -0.43 19.26 -6.82
C ARG A 348 -1.04 19.56 -8.19
N VAL A 349 -2.23 20.15 -8.20
CA VAL A 349 -2.92 20.52 -9.44
C VAL A 349 -2.05 21.50 -10.21
N ILE A 350 -1.54 22.57 -9.58
CA ILE A 350 -0.61 23.53 -10.21
C ILE A 350 0.57 22.80 -10.85
N ARG A 351 1.21 21.87 -10.12
CA ARG A 351 2.33 21.08 -10.64
C ARG A 351 1.96 20.31 -11.91
N ASP A 352 0.81 19.65 -11.93
CA ASP A 352 0.33 18.89 -13.08
C ASP A 352 0.11 19.80 -14.30
N TRP A 353 -0.49 20.99 -14.11
CA TRP A 353 -0.66 21.99 -15.18
C TRP A 353 0.67 22.48 -15.75
N GLU A 354 1.66 22.71 -14.89
CA GLU A 354 3.01 23.14 -15.30
C GLU A 354 3.76 22.06 -16.07
N GLU A 355 3.57 20.77 -15.74
CA GLU A 355 4.14 19.67 -16.52
C GLU A 355 3.56 19.61 -17.93
N ILE A 356 2.27 19.89 -18.09
CA ILE A 356 1.64 19.93 -19.42
C ILE A 356 2.12 21.17 -20.20
N LEU A 357 2.23 22.34 -19.57
CA LEU A 357 2.83 23.52 -20.21
C LEU A 357 4.27 23.26 -20.66
N PHE A 358 5.05 22.58 -19.82
CA PHE A 358 6.39 22.13 -20.17
C PHE A 358 6.38 21.19 -21.38
N HIS A 359 5.47 20.22 -21.42
CA HIS A 359 5.31 19.33 -22.56
C HIS A 359 5.00 20.09 -23.86
N ILE A 360 4.07 21.05 -23.82
CA ILE A 360 3.75 21.91 -24.96
C ILE A 360 5.00 22.70 -25.42
N ALA A 361 5.77 23.25 -24.48
CA ALA A 361 7.00 23.98 -24.80
C ALA A 361 8.02 23.09 -25.53
N VAL A 362 8.16 21.82 -25.13
CA VAL A 362 9.00 20.84 -25.82
C VAL A 362 8.47 20.57 -27.23
N LEU A 363 7.16 20.33 -27.41
CA LEU A 363 6.55 20.11 -28.72
C LEU A 363 6.77 21.29 -29.69
N GLN A 364 6.71 22.52 -29.17
CA GLN A 364 6.91 23.73 -29.96
C GLN A 364 8.38 24.14 -30.12
N ASN A 365 9.34 23.39 -29.54
CA ASN A 365 10.75 23.77 -29.46
C ASN A 365 10.98 25.17 -28.85
N ASP A 366 10.17 25.57 -27.87
CA ASP A 366 10.32 26.81 -27.09
C ASP A 366 11.43 26.64 -26.05
N ILE A 367 12.68 26.77 -26.51
CA ILE A 367 13.88 26.57 -25.67
C ILE A 367 13.90 27.49 -24.43
N PRO A 368 13.56 28.79 -24.49
CA PRO A 368 13.43 29.62 -23.29
C PRO A 368 12.46 29.07 -22.25
N MET A 369 11.27 28.61 -22.66
CA MET A 369 10.27 28.07 -21.74
C MET A 369 10.69 26.70 -21.19
N VAL A 370 11.28 25.84 -22.03
CA VAL A 370 11.88 24.56 -21.61
C VAL A 370 12.93 24.80 -20.52
N ARG A 371 13.81 25.79 -20.67
CA ARG A 371 14.84 26.15 -19.68
C ARG A 371 14.22 26.59 -18.35
N SER A 372 13.19 27.44 -18.40
CA SER A 372 12.50 27.93 -17.20
C SER A 372 11.87 26.79 -16.39
N PHE A 373 11.15 25.87 -17.06
CA PHE A 373 10.50 24.75 -16.38
C PHE A 373 11.50 23.71 -15.88
N THR A 374 12.48 23.33 -16.71
CA THR A 374 13.49 22.34 -16.30
C THR A 374 14.34 22.85 -15.14
N GLU A 375 14.70 24.14 -15.10
CA GLU A 375 15.32 24.77 -13.93
C GLU A 375 14.41 24.69 -12.69
N LYS A 376 13.15 25.11 -12.83
CA LYS A 376 12.18 25.11 -11.73
C LYS A 376 11.99 23.72 -11.15
N PHE A 377 11.86 22.69 -11.98
CA PHE A 377 11.63 21.32 -11.54
C PHE A 377 12.90 20.65 -11.03
N ALA A 378 14.07 21.09 -11.48
CA ALA A 378 15.36 20.60 -11.00
C ALA A 378 15.68 21.09 -9.57
N ILE A 379 15.34 22.33 -9.22
CA ILE A 379 15.78 23.01 -7.97
C ILE A 379 14.57 23.49 -7.13
N GLY A 380 13.36 22.98 -7.39
CA GLY A 380 12.11 23.48 -6.80
C GLY A 380 11.88 23.05 -5.35
N TYR A 381 11.50 21.78 -5.16
CA TYR A 381 11.15 21.22 -3.84
C TYR A 381 12.21 20.22 -3.36
N SER A 382 12.64 19.35 -4.26
CA SER A 382 13.77 18.45 -4.09
C SER A 382 14.59 18.45 -5.37
N PHE A 383 15.88 18.16 -5.25
CA PHE A 383 16.75 18.10 -6.41
C PHE A 383 16.33 16.96 -7.34
N SER A 384 16.11 17.27 -8.62
CA SER A 384 15.82 16.27 -9.65
C SER A 384 16.94 16.22 -10.67
N SER A 385 17.78 15.18 -10.58
CA SER A 385 18.84 14.92 -11.57
C SER A 385 18.28 14.79 -13.00
N HIS A 386 17.07 14.24 -13.14
CA HIS A 386 16.40 14.11 -14.44
C HIS A 386 16.13 15.48 -15.09
N TYR A 387 15.45 16.39 -14.37
CA TYR A 387 15.17 17.73 -14.91
C TYR A 387 16.43 18.60 -15.00
N TYR A 388 17.38 18.41 -14.08
CA TYR A 388 18.67 19.09 -14.12
C TYR A 388 19.46 18.77 -15.40
N ASN A 389 19.53 17.49 -15.76
CA ASN A 389 20.19 17.07 -16.99
C ASN A 389 19.46 17.55 -18.24
N GLN A 390 18.12 17.59 -18.25
CA GLN A 390 17.37 18.23 -19.33
C GLN A 390 17.70 19.72 -19.46
N TRP A 391 17.74 20.45 -18.34
CA TRP A 391 18.09 21.87 -18.31
C TRP A 391 19.49 22.10 -18.88
N LYS A 392 20.48 21.34 -18.39
CA LYS A 392 21.88 21.36 -18.84
C LYS A 392 22.02 21.10 -20.34
N ASN A 393 21.30 20.11 -20.87
CA ASN A 393 21.38 19.72 -22.27
C ASN A 393 20.80 20.77 -23.23
N THR A 394 20.07 21.78 -22.74
CA THR A 394 19.62 22.90 -23.58
C THR A 394 20.72 23.94 -23.83
N TYR A 395 21.88 23.86 -23.17
CA TYR A 395 22.99 24.79 -23.32
C TYR A 395 24.22 24.11 -23.91
N THR A 396 25.08 24.89 -24.57
CA THR A 396 26.44 24.43 -24.85
C THR A 396 27.24 24.32 -23.56
N SER A 397 28.32 23.52 -23.55
CA SER A 397 29.16 23.36 -22.35
C SER A 397 29.80 24.68 -21.87
N GLU A 398 30.03 25.64 -22.76
CA GLU A 398 30.57 26.96 -22.41
C GLU A 398 29.52 27.84 -21.72
N GLU A 399 28.32 27.92 -22.28
CA GLU A 399 27.20 28.68 -21.69
C GLU A 399 26.77 28.08 -20.35
N TRP A 400 26.67 26.75 -20.28
CA TRP A 400 26.24 26.03 -19.08
C TRP A 400 27.08 26.39 -17.86
N ARG A 401 28.41 26.47 -18.04
CA ARG A 401 29.33 26.86 -16.96
C ARG A 401 28.99 28.23 -16.38
N SER A 402 28.59 29.19 -17.20
CA SER A 402 28.16 30.50 -16.69
C SER A 402 26.84 30.37 -15.94
N VAL A 403 25.85 29.74 -16.56
CA VAL A 403 24.48 29.58 -16.02
C VAL A 403 24.50 28.91 -14.65
N ILE A 404 25.20 27.78 -14.50
CA ILE A 404 25.20 27.05 -13.24
C ILE A 404 25.97 27.78 -12.14
N ASN A 405 27.07 28.48 -12.49
CA ASN A 405 27.80 29.30 -11.52
C ASN A 405 26.95 30.48 -11.03
N ASP A 406 26.21 31.14 -11.93
CA ASP A 406 25.29 32.21 -11.56
C ASP A 406 24.17 31.69 -10.66
N LYS A 407 23.65 30.48 -10.94
CA LYS A 407 22.64 29.83 -10.09
C LYS A 407 23.20 29.49 -8.70
N ILE A 408 24.38 28.88 -8.62
CA ILE A 408 25.07 28.58 -7.35
C ILE A 408 25.27 29.87 -6.54
N ASN A 409 25.71 30.96 -7.19
CA ASN A 409 25.90 32.25 -6.54
C ASN A 409 24.56 32.85 -6.06
N SER A 410 23.48 32.70 -6.83
CA SER A 410 22.13 33.12 -6.43
C SER A 410 21.65 32.38 -5.19
N ILE A 411 21.85 31.05 -5.11
CA ILE A 411 21.49 30.25 -3.94
C ILE A 411 22.32 30.68 -2.72
N ARG A 412 23.64 30.90 -2.89
CA ARG A 412 24.51 31.43 -1.82
C ARG A 412 24.04 32.79 -1.32
N ALA A 413 23.66 33.70 -2.21
CA ALA A 413 23.20 35.05 -1.84
C ALA A 413 21.90 35.01 -1.01
N LYS A 414 20.97 34.10 -1.31
CA LYS A 414 19.75 33.88 -0.51
C LYS A 414 20.07 33.46 0.93
N SER A 415 21.15 32.70 1.11
CA SER A 415 21.65 32.24 2.41
C SER A 415 22.07 33.41 3.32
N THR A 416 22.67 34.46 2.75
CA THR A 416 23.34 35.57 3.47
C THR A 416 22.50 36.84 3.64
N GLY A 417 21.26 36.90 3.12
CA GLY A 417 20.44 38.12 3.15
C GLY A 417 19.88 38.48 4.55
N GLU A 418 19.70 39.78 4.82
CA GLU A 418 19.24 40.36 6.11
C GLU A 418 17.86 39.86 6.62
N LYS A 419 17.11 39.12 5.80
CA LYS A 419 15.81 38.50 6.14
C LYS A 419 15.84 36.96 6.10
N SER A 420 17.01 36.32 6.12
CA SER A 420 17.06 34.86 6.02
C SER A 420 16.54 34.20 7.32
N SER A 421 15.42 33.49 7.20
CA SER A 421 14.88 32.62 8.26
C SER A 421 15.80 31.42 8.58
N TYR A 422 16.90 31.29 7.83
CA TYR A 422 17.81 30.14 7.81
C TYR A 422 19.11 30.39 8.59
N SER A 423 19.28 31.55 9.24
CA SER A 423 20.54 31.95 9.90
C SER A 423 21.06 30.97 10.96
N LYS A 424 20.18 30.18 11.60
CA LYS A 424 20.57 29.16 12.60
C LYS A 424 21.06 27.83 12.00
N HIS A 425 20.74 27.56 10.73
CA HIS A 425 21.08 26.30 10.02
C HIS A 425 21.58 26.58 8.60
N GLN A 426 22.36 27.66 8.46
CA GLN A 426 22.74 28.20 7.16
C GLN A 426 23.54 27.18 6.33
N ASP A 427 24.56 26.57 6.93
CA ASP A 427 25.41 25.60 6.25
C ASP A 427 24.64 24.32 5.89
N TYR A 428 23.70 23.87 6.72
CA TYR A 428 22.85 22.71 6.44
C TYR A 428 21.95 22.96 5.23
N TRP A 429 21.23 24.09 5.24
CA TRP A 429 20.38 24.48 4.10
C TRP A 429 21.20 24.62 2.82
N LEU A 430 22.37 25.27 2.89
CA LEU A 430 23.23 25.47 1.72
C LEU A 430 23.73 24.14 1.14
N LEU A 431 24.08 23.18 2.00
CA LEU A 431 24.49 21.85 1.58
C LEU A 431 23.35 21.07 0.93
N ASN A 432 22.12 21.16 1.46
CA ASN A 432 20.96 20.51 0.85
C ASN A 432 20.63 21.08 -0.54
N GLU A 433 20.73 22.40 -0.72
CA GLU A 433 20.39 23.06 -2.00
C GLU A 433 21.49 22.90 -3.06
N ILE A 434 22.76 22.97 -2.67
CA ILE A 434 23.89 23.01 -3.61
C ILE A 434 24.63 21.68 -3.70
N GLY A 435 24.60 20.86 -2.64
CA GLY A 435 25.29 19.57 -2.60
C GLY A 435 24.99 18.68 -3.81
N PRO A 436 23.71 18.46 -4.18
CA PRO A 436 23.36 17.71 -5.38
C PRO A 436 23.89 18.32 -6.69
N ILE A 437 23.89 19.66 -6.80
CA ILE A 437 24.48 20.36 -7.97
C ILE A 437 25.98 20.06 -8.07
N TYR A 438 26.72 20.09 -6.95
CA TYR A 438 28.14 19.76 -6.98
C TYR A 438 28.42 18.31 -7.34
N ILE A 439 27.54 17.38 -6.97
CA ILE A 439 27.66 15.98 -7.39
C ILE A 439 27.50 15.87 -8.91
N GLU A 440 26.44 16.45 -9.49
CA GLU A 440 26.18 16.42 -10.94
C GLU A 440 27.27 17.11 -11.76
N GLU A 441 27.86 18.19 -11.23
CA GLU A 441 28.95 18.92 -11.89
C GLU A 441 30.35 18.39 -11.55
N ASN A 442 30.46 17.32 -10.77
CA ASN A 442 31.74 16.77 -10.29
C ASN A 442 32.61 17.80 -9.54
N MET A 443 32.00 18.76 -8.85
CA MET A 443 32.65 19.82 -8.08
C MET A 443 32.95 19.35 -6.64
N PHE A 444 33.70 18.25 -6.53
CA PHE A 444 33.88 17.56 -5.25
C PHE A 444 34.71 18.34 -4.22
N ASP A 445 35.64 19.20 -4.66
CA ASP A 445 36.37 20.12 -3.76
C ASP A 445 35.42 21.08 -3.04
N GLN A 446 34.49 21.68 -3.79
CA GLN A 446 33.50 22.60 -3.26
C GLN A 446 32.46 21.88 -2.39
N LEU A 447 32.11 20.64 -2.74
CA LEU A 447 31.25 19.79 -1.92
C LEU A 447 31.91 19.49 -0.57
N LEU A 448 33.15 19.02 -0.57
CA LEU A 448 33.91 18.77 0.65
C LEU A 448 33.97 20.00 1.56
N ALA A 449 34.22 21.18 0.99
CA ALA A 449 34.30 22.43 1.74
C ALA A 449 32.97 22.83 2.43
N LEU A 450 31.81 22.39 1.91
CA LEU A 450 30.51 22.56 2.59
C LEU A 450 30.23 21.46 3.61
N VAL A 451 30.61 20.22 3.29
CA VAL A 451 30.46 19.06 4.20
C VAL A 451 31.28 19.26 5.47
N GLN A 452 32.49 19.81 5.36
CA GLN A 452 33.37 20.10 6.51
C GLN A 452 32.82 21.15 7.49
N ARG A 453 31.78 21.91 7.11
CA ARG A 453 31.12 22.88 7.98
C ARG A 453 29.96 22.29 8.77
N GLN A 454 29.53 21.08 8.42
CA GLN A 454 28.44 20.40 9.10
C GLN A 454 28.90 19.81 10.42
N THR A 455 27.99 19.74 11.37
CA THR A 455 28.20 19.13 12.69
C THR A 455 27.31 17.90 12.92
N ASP A 456 26.46 17.55 11.97
CA ASP A 456 25.56 16.40 12.06
C ASP A 456 26.11 15.23 11.22
N LEU A 457 26.33 14.09 11.88
CA LEU A 457 26.96 12.93 11.25
C LEU A 457 26.09 12.35 10.12
N GLU A 458 24.79 12.22 10.32
CA GLU A 458 23.88 11.65 9.33
C GLU A 458 23.84 12.52 8.05
N THR A 459 23.84 13.85 8.19
CA THR A 459 23.96 14.79 7.08
C THR A 459 25.24 14.57 6.27
N ILE A 460 26.39 14.38 6.95
CA ILE A 460 27.68 14.16 6.29
C ILE A 460 27.70 12.79 5.57
N LEU A 461 27.09 11.77 6.18
CA LEU A 461 27.04 10.41 5.61
C LEU A 461 26.27 10.35 4.29
N ASN A 462 25.29 11.23 4.06
CA ASN A 462 24.60 11.35 2.76
C ASN A 462 25.57 11.63 1.59
N TYR A 463 26.76 12.16 1.87
CA TYR A 463 27.78 12.47 0.85
C TYR A 463 28.98 11.53 0.91
N HIS A 464 28.96 10.49 1.76
CA HIS A 464 30.08 9.58 1.95
C HIS A 464 30.52 8.93 0.64
N GLU A 465 29.59 8.28 -0.07
CA GLU A 465 29.86 7.52 -1.30
C GLU A 465 30.52 8.36 -2.40
N HIS A 466 30.22 9.66 -2.43
CA HIS A 466 30.76 10.60 -3.42
C HIS A 466 32.17 11.11 -3.06
N LEU A 467 32.55 11.09 -1.78
CA LEU A 467 33.75 11.77 -1.28
C LEU A 467 34.84 10.83 -0.78
N TYR A 468 34.52 9.62 -0.29
CA TYR A 468 35.49 8.80 0.45
C TYR A 468 36.70 8.35 -0.39
N LYS A 469 36.52 8.16 -1.70
CA LYS A 469 37.62 7.77 -2.61
C LYS A 469 38.57 8.92 -2.89
N LEU A 470 38.07 10.16 -2.84
CA LEU A 470 38.80 11.36 -3.21
C LEU A 470 39.46 12.02 -1.98
N TYR A 471 38.76 12.04 -0.85
CA TYR A 471 39.16 12.75 0.37
C TYR A 471 39.08 11.88 1.64
N PRO A 472 39.71 10.69 1.66
CA PRO A 472 39.62 9.78 2.80
C PRO A 472 40.18 10.38 4.09
N ALA A 473 41.26 11.17 4.02
CA ALA A 473 41.90 11.75 5.20
C ALA A 473 41.04 12.86 5.83
N GLU A 474 40.45 13.72 5.00
CA GLU A 474 39.61 14.83 5.39
C GLU A 474 38.30 14.33 6.01
N LEU A 475 37.68 13.31 5.40
CA LEU A 475 36.49 12.68 5.96
C LEU A 475 36.78 11.97 7.28
N MET A 476 37.90 11.23 7.38
CA MET A 476 38.26 10.56 8.63
C MET A 476 38.47 11.54 9.78
N LYS A 477 39.06 12.71 9.51
CA LYS A 477 39.20 13.77 10.52
C LYS A 477 37.84 14.27 11.01
N LEU A 478 36.87 14.42 10.11
CA LEU A 478 35.51 14.84 10.44
C LEU A 478 34.76 13.75 11.22
N TYR A 479 34.78 12.51 10.73
CA TYR A 479 34.11 11.37 11.35
C TYR A 479 34.61 11.12 12.76
N SER A 480 35.93 11.17 12.99
CA SER A 480 36.51 10.84 14.30
C SER A 480 35.84 11.63 15.43
N SER A 481 35.72 12.96 15.27
CA SER A 481 35.12 13.81 16.30
C SER A 481 33.60 13.58 16.46
N LEU A 482 32.88 13.31 15.37
CA LEU A 482 31.44 13.16 15.40
C LEU A 482 31.01 11.80 15.93
N LEU A 483 31.77 10.75 15.61
CA LEU A 483 31.56 9.41 16.15
C LEU A 483 31.71 9.40 17.68
N ASP A 484 32.69 10.13 18.22
CA ASP A 484 32.84 10.28 19.68
C ASP A 484 31.61 10.96 20.31
N GLN A 485 31.07 12.02 19.70
CA GLN A 485 29.86 12.69 20.17
C GLN A 485 28.62 11.77 20.12
N HIS A 486 28.48 10.97 19.07
CA HIS A 486 27.41 9.98 18.96
C HIS A 486 27.56 8.86 20.00
N ALA A 487 28.78 8.39 20.26
CA ALA A 487 29.06 7.40 21.30
C ALA A 487 28.69 7.93 22.70
N GLU A 488 28.99 9.19 22.99
CA GLU A 488 28.67 9.83 24.26
C GLU A 488 27.15 9.95 24.49
N SER A 489 26.44 10.46 23.48
CA SER A 489 25.01 10.79 23.54
C SER A 489 24.06 9.58 23.38
N ALA A 490 24.50 8.49 22.77
CA ALA A 490 23.69 7.28 22.61
C ALA A 490 23.32 6.66 23.97
N ASN A 491 22.05 6.30 24.15
CA ASN A 491 21.52 5.77 25.42
C ASN A 491 20.60 4.53 25.30
N LYS A 492 20.35 4.06 24.07
CA LYS A 492 19.50 2.89 23.78
C LYS A 492 20.25 1.91 22.89
N ARG A 493 19.87 0.62 22.96
CA ARG A 493 20.51 -0.46 22.19
C ARG A 493 20.51 -0.21 20.69
N ASN A 494 19.38 0.25 20.15
CA ASN A 494 19.26 0.59 18.72
C ASN A 494 20.21 1.75 18.30
N ALA A 495 20.44 2.73 19.17
CA ALA A 495 21.39 3.82 18.89
C ALA A 495 22.85 3.34 18.88
N TYR A 496 23.22 2.42 19.79
CA TYR A 496 24.56 1.80 19.75
C TYR A 496 24.75 0.97 18.49
N GLN A 497 23.74 0.18 18.11
CA GLN A 497 23.77 -0.62 16.89
C GLN A 497 23.96 0.28 15.66
N ARG A 498 23.17 1.36 15.52
CA ARG A 498 23.30 2.32 14.41
C ARG A 498 24.71 2.93 14.35
N LEU A 499 25.27 3.36 15.48
CA LEU A 499 26.64 3.89 15.54
C LEU A 499 27.66 2.85 15.05
N MET A 500 27.53 1.61 15.53
CA MET A 500 28.40 0.49 15.16
C MET A 500 28.32 0.15 13.67
N ASP A 501 27.12 0.18 13.09
CA ASP A 501 26.92 -0.02 11.65
C ASP A 501 27.61 1.08 10.82
N ILE A 502 27.50 2.35 11.26
CA ILE A 502 28.19 3.48 10.63
C ILE A 502 29.72 3.29 10.69
N VAL A 503 30.25 2.97 11.87
CA VAL A 503 31.71 2.74 12.05
C VAL A 503 32.19 1.62 11.14
N PHE A 504 31.44 0.53 11.05
CA PHE A 504 31.79 -0.61 10.22
C PHE A 504 31.77 -0.27 8.72
N ALA A 505 30.79 0.53 8.26
CA ALA A 505 30.75 1.02 6.89
C ALA A 505 32.00 1.87 6.56
N ILE A 506 32.32 2.85 7.40
CA ILE A 506 33.50 3.71 7.22
C ILE A 506 34.80 2.87 7.27
N PHE A 507 34.87 1.87 8.15
CA PHE A 507 36.02 0.96 8.26
C PHE A 507 36.27 0.17 6.97
N LYS A 508 35.19 -0.26 6.30
CA LYS A 508 35.26 -0.96 5.03
C LYS A 508 35.73 -0.02 3.91
N ASP A 509 35.13 1.17 3.84
CA ASP A 509 35.29 2.08 2.70
C ASP A 509 36.57 2.93 2.76
N ILE A 510 37.12 3.19 3.96
CA ILE A 510 38.34 3.97 4.17
C ILE A 510 39.45 3.14 4.84
N PRO A 511 40.24 2.35 4.07
CA PRO A 511 41.32 1.54 4.62
C PRO A 511 42.36 2.32 5.44
N SER A 512 42.67 3.55 5.05
CA SER A 512 43.62 4.41 5.78
C SER A 512 43.12 4.89 7.15
N GLY A 513 41.83 4.75 7.44
CA GLY A 513 41.20 5.14 8.70
C GLY A 513 41.04 4.00 9.70
N ARG A 514 41.34 2.75 9.32
CA ARG A 514 41.05 1.56 10.11
C ARG A 514 41.71 1.56 11.48
N GLU A 515 43.00 1.91 11.54
CA GLU A 515 43.72 1.98 12.82
C GLU A 515 43.10 3.02 13.77
N THR A 516 42.70 4.18 13.24
CA THR A 516 42.02 5.22 14.00
C THR A 516 40.68 4.73 14.57
N LEU A 517 39.85 4.08 13.74
CA LEU A 517 38.56 3.56 14.18
C LEU A 517 38.71 2.44 15.22
N LEU A 518 39.68 1.54 15.04
CA LEU A 518 40.00 0.50 16.03
C LEU A 518 40.42 1.12 17.37
N ALA A 519 41.28 2.14 17.34
CA ALA A 519 41.69 2.84 18.55
C ALA A 519 40.49 3.54 19.24
N GLN A 520 39.58 4.16 18.48
CA GLN A 520 38.37 4.78 19.02
C GLN A 520 37.41 3.76 19.65
N MET A 521 37.13 2.64 18.97
CA MET A 521 36.30 1.58 19.53
C MET A 521 36.87 0.99 20.82
N LEU A 522 38.19 0.77 20.87
CA LEU A 522 38.88 0.32 22.09
C LEU A 522 38.80 1.37 23.20
N HIS A 523 38.91 2.66 22.86
CA HIS A 523 38.73 3.75 23.80
C HIS A 523 37.32 3.78 24.38
N TRP A 524 36.27 3.68 23.54
CA TRP A 524 34.87 3.59 23.97
C TRP A 524 34.63 2.39 24.89
N LYS A 525 35.23 1.23 24.58
CA LYS A 525 35.20 0.04 25.44
C LYS A 525 35.83 0.30 26.82
N MET A 526 36.81 1.18 26.92
CA MET A 526 37.40 1.54 28.21
C MET A 526 36.50 2.50 29.01
N ILE A 527 36.01 3.57 28.38
CA ILE A 527 35.30 4.66 29.08
C ILE A 527 33.82 4.37 29.33
N TYR A 528 33.17 3.56 28.49
CA TYR A 528 31.75 3.21 28.61
C TYR A 528 31.49 1.80 29.16
N ARG A 529 32.42 1.26 29.94
CA ARG A 529 32.35 -0.09 30.54
C ARG A 529 31.13 -0.42 31.40
N HIS A 530 30.39 0.60 31.80
CA HIS A 530 29.16 0.46 32.56
C HIS A 530 27.89 0.50 31.68
N ARG A 531 28.02 0.40 30.35
CA ARG A 531 26.92 0.32 29.37
C ARG A 531 26.90 -1.07 28.71
N PRO A 532 26.28 -2.11 29.32
CA PRO A 532 26.35 -3.49 28.83
C PRO A 532 25.92 -3.66 27.37
N ALA A 533 24.79 -3.05 26.98
CA ALA A 533 24.29 -3.11 25.62
C ALA A 533 25.27 -2.52 24.59
N MET A 534 26.01 -1.46 24.93
CA MET A 534 27.04 -0.91 24.04
C MET A 534 28.24 -1.85 23.91
N MET A 535 28.60 -2.56 25.00
CA MET A 535 29.69 -3.53 24.99
C MET A 535 29.39 -4.75 24.14
N ASP A 536 28.14 -5.22 24.17
CA ASP A 536 27.68 -6.29 23.31
C ASP A 536 27.83 -5.88 21.83
N GLU A 537 27.31 -4.71 21.44
CA GLU A 537 27.41 -4.23 20.05
C GLU A 537 28.87 -3.97 19.62
N LEU A 538 29.71 -3.41 20.49
CA LEU A 538 31.15 -3.22 20.21
C LEU A 538 31.87 -4.56 20.00
N THR A 539 31.57 -5.56 20.82
CA THR A 539 32.19 -6.89 20.71
C THR A 539 31.77 -7.55 19.40
N ASN A 540 30.47 -7.48 19.06
CA ASN A 540 29.94 -7.99 17.80
C ASN A 540 30.65 -7.39 16.58
N ILE A 541 30.90 -6.07 16.55
CA ILE A 541 31.60 -5.42 15.44
C ILE A 541 33.08 -5.82 15.39
N LEU A 542 33.77 -5.84 16.53
CA LEU A 542 35.18 -6.25 16.57
C LEU A 542 35.37 -7.68 16.06
N ASP A 543 34.47 -8.59 16.43
CA ASP A 543 34.48 -9.97 15.93
C ASP A 543 34.24 -10.03 14.41
N LYS A 544 33.30 -9.24 13.89
CA LYS A 544 33.08 -9.11 12.44
C LYS A 544 34.31 -8.58 11.70
N ILE A 545 35.00 -7.59 12.26
CA ILE A 545 36.21 -7.01 11.67
C ILE A 545 37.34 -8.05 11.64
N ASN A 546 37.53 -8.79 12.73
CA ASN A 546 38.55 -9.84 12.80
C ASN A 546 38.28 -10.97 11.80
N ALA A 547 37.03 -11.37 11.63
CA ALA A 547 36.62 -12.39 10.66
C ALA A 547 36.80 -11.98 9.19
N GLN A 548 36.97 -10.69 8.88
CA GLN A 548 37.28 -10.19 7.54
C GLN A 548 38.78 -9.97 7.30
N GLY A 549 39.60 -10.05 8.37
CA GLY A 549 41.05 -9.94 8.31
C GLY A 549 41.77 -11.27 8.07
N GLU A 550 41.04 -12.39 8.15
CA GLU A 550 41.43 -13.73 7.65
C GLU A 550 40.94 -13.89 6.20
#